data_AF-A0A078H7Q8-F1
#
_entry.id   AF-A0A078H7Q8-F1
#
_cell.length_a   1.000
_cell.length_b   1.000
_cell.length_c   1.000
_cell.angle_alpha   90.00
_cell.angle_beta   90.00
_cell.angle_gamma   90.00
#
_symmetry.space_group_name_H-M   'P 1'
#
loop_
_entity.id
_entity.type
_entity.pdbx_description
1 polymer ?
#
loop_
_entity_poly.entity_id
_entity_poly.type
_entity_poly.pdbx_seq_one_letter_code
_entity_poly.pdbx_strand_id
1 'polypeptide(L)'
;MPFVISGDLKRICETELSLRYRSVVSQNMCSRLVIQYLANVSLKNNVKMGGRKTVLLDAVSCRVPLVSDIPTIIFGADVTHPENGEDS
;
A
#
# COMPACT_ATOMS: atom_id res chain seq x y z
N MET A 1 12.05 15.09 13.30
CA MET A 1 11.24 15.60 12.17
C MET A 1 11.39 14.79 10.85
N PRO A 2 11.26 13.45 10.81
CA PRO A 2 11.22 12.69 9.54
C PRO A 2 9.81 12.51 8.95
N PHE A 3 8.74 12.60 9.76
CA PHE A 3 7.35 12.36 9.33
C PHE A 3 6.80 13.45 8.39
N VAL A 4 7.13 14.72 8.65
CA VAL A 4 6.63 15.86 7.86
C VAL A 4 7.11 15.77 6.41
N ILE A 5 8.39 15.45 6.20
CA ILE A 5 8.99 15.34 4.85
C ILE A 5 8.31 14.24 4.02
N SER A 6 8.03 13.08 4.61
CA SER A 6 7.33 12.01 3.89
C SER A 6 5.87 12.34 3.61
N GLY A 7 5.23 13.13 4.47
CA GLY A 7 3.84 13.57 4.31
C GLY A 7 3.68 14.55 3.14
N ASP A 8 4.49 15.60 3.12
CA ASP A 8 4.44 16.63 2.07
C ASP A 8 4.80 16.06 0.70
N LEU A 9 5.84 15.22 0.64
CA LEU A 9 6.19 14.52 -0.59
C LEU A 9 5.04 13.64 -1.08
N LYS A 10 4.32 12.98 -0.15
CA LYS A 10 3.15 12.19 -0.50
C LYS A 10 2.05 13.01 -1.11
N ARG A 11 1.71 14.10 -0.45
CA ARG A 11 0.69 15.02 -0.90
C ARG A 11 1.02 15.53 -2.31
N ILE A 12 2.18 16.15 -2.50
CA ILE A 12 2.56 16.76 -3.78
C ILE A 12 2.59 15.72 -4.91
N CYS A 13 3.23 14.57 -4.70
CA CYS A 13 3.31 13.56 -5.75
C CYS A 13 1.94 12.99 -6.11
N GLU A 14 1.04 12.75 -5.15
CA GLU A 14 -0.26 12.12 -5.42
C GLU A 14 -1.33 13.12 -5.89
N THR A 15 -1.34 14.36 -5.37
CA THR A 15 -2.38 15.35 -5.69
C THR A 15 -1.99 16.27 -6.84
N GLU A 16 -0.78 16.83 -6.83
CA GLU A 16 -0.38 17.85 -7.80
C GLU A 16 0.21 17.23 -9.07
N LEU A 17 1.07 16.22 -8.90
CA LEU A 17 1.84 15.64 -10.00
C LEU A 17 1.22 14.34 -10.57
N SER A 18 0.21 13.79 -9.89
CA SER A 18 -0.41 12.50 -10.27
C SER A 18 0.61 11.35 -10.43
N LEU A 19 1.70 11.38 -9.66
CA LEU A 19 2.78 10.40 -9.69
C LEU A 19 2.52 9.25 -8.72
N ARG A 20 2.65 8.03 -9.23
CA ARG A 20 2.60 6.81 -8.43
C ARG A 20 3.97 6.52 -7.83
N TYR A 21 4.25 7.18 -6.70
CA TYR A 21 5.55 7.06 -6.02
C TYR A 21 5.47 6.18 -4.76
N ARG A 22 6.63 5.68 -4.33
CA ARG A 22 6.80 4.92 -3.08
C ARG A 22 8.08 5.36 -2.39
N SER A 23 7.96 5.83 -1.14
CA SER A 23 9.12 6.15 -0.31
C SER A 23 9.85 4.89 0.18
N VAL A 24 11.17 5.00 0.23
CA VAL A 24 12.12 3.94 0.58
C VAL A 24 13.09 4.52 1.60
N VAL A 25 13.44 3.74 2.63
CA VAL A 25 14.39 4.17 3.67
C VAL A 25 15.78 3.70 3.28
N SER A 26 16.71 4.63 3.12
CA SER A 26 18.08 4.38 2.64
C SER A 26 18.84 3.35 3.48
N GLN A 27 18.63 3.34 4.81
CA GLN A 27 19.26 2.38 5.71
C GLN A 27 18.92 0.92 5.39
N ASN A 28 17.71 0.65 4.86
CA ASN A 28 17.30 -0.70 4.48
C ASN A 28 18.00 -1.18 3.21
N MET A 29 18.52 -0.27 2.38
CA MET A 29 19.27 -0.59 1.18
C MET A 29 20.70 -1.04 1.48
N CYS A 30 21.25 -0.66 2.62
CA CYS A 30 22.57 -1.11 3.10
C CYS A 30 22.48 -2.36 3.99
N SER A 31 21.29 -2.97 4.12
CA SER A 31 21.09 -4.12 4.99
C SER A 31 21.49 -5.45 4.31
N ARG A 32 21.86 -6.46 5.11
CA ARG A 32 22.14 -7.82 4.62
C ARG A 32 20.93 -8.49 3.93
N LEU A 33 19.72 -7.97 4.15
CA LEU A 33 18.46 -8.49 3.62
C LEU A 33 17.89 -7.63 2.48
N VAL A 34 18.74 -6.84 1.80
CA VAL A 34 18.32 -5.91 0.74
C VAL A 34 17.49 -6.57 -0.36
N ILE A 35 17.78 -7.83 -0.74
CA ILE A 35 17.02 -8.54 -1.77
C ILE A 35 15.56 -8.76 -1.35
N GLN A 36 15.33 -9.21 -0.11
CA GLN A 36 13.98 -9.41 0.41
C GLN A 36 13.26 -8.07 0.61
N TYR A 37 13.99 -7.03 1.03
CA TYR A 37 13.46 -5.68 1.13
C TYR A 37 13.00 -5.15 -0.24
N LEU A 38 13.84 -5.26 -1.26
CA LEU A 38 13.53 -4.88 -2.63
C LEU A 38 12.33 -5.66 -3.18
N ALA A 39 12.26 -6.97 -2.92
CA ALA A 39 11.09 -7.77 -3.28
C ALA A 39 9.81 -7.19 -2.67
N ASN A 40 9.83 -6.83 -1.38
CA ASN A 40 8.67 -6.23 -0.71
C ASN A 40 8.32 -4.83 -1.27
N VAL A 41 9.30 -4.02 -1.64
CA VAL A 41 9.07 -2.72 -2.30
C VAL A 41 8.44 -2.93 -3.68
N SER A 42 8.98 -3.84 -4.49
CA SER A 42 8.45 -4.20 -5.80
C SER A 42 7.01 -4.69 -5.72
N LEU A 43 6.67 -5.50 -4.72
CA LEU A 43 5.29 -5.96 -4.50
C LEU A 43 4.33 -4.80 -4.17
N LYS A 44 4.77 -3.78 -3.42
CA LYS A 44 3.97 -2.58 -3.16
C LYS A 44 3.78 -1.73 -4.41
N ASN A 45 4.83 -1.58 -5.23
CA ASN A 45 4.75 -0.86 -6.49
C ASN A 45 3.84 -1.58 -7.49
N ASN A 46 3.90 -2.92 -7.55
CA ASN A 46 3.04 -3.73 -8.41
C ASN A 46 1.56 -3.44 -8.17
N VAL A 47 1.11 -3.47 -6.90
CA VAL A 47 -0.29 -3.16 -6.55
C VAL A 47 -0.61 -1.70 -6.83
N LYS A 48 0.31 -0.78 -6.52
CA LYS A 48 0.12 0.65 -6.82
C LYS A 48 -0.04 0.87 -8.32
N MET A 49 0.56 0.05 -9.19
CA MET A 49 0.42 0.11 -10.65
C MET A 49 -0.83 -0.63 -11.20
N GLY A 50 -1.66 -1.23 -10.34
CA GLY A 50 -2.84 -2.00 -10.74
C GLY A 50 -2.59 -3.50 -10.90
N GLY A 51 -1.38 -3.98 -10.61
CA GLY A 51 -1.06 -5.40 -10.57
C GLY A 51 -1.66 -6.09 -9.34
N ARG A 52 -1.70 -7.43 -9.38
CA ARG A 52 -2.17 -8.27 -8.27
C ARG A 52 -0.99 -8.91 -7.56
N LYS A 53 -0.99 -8.87 -6.22
CA LYS A 53 0.09 -9.46 -5.41
C LYS A 53 -0.12 -10.97 -5.21
N THR A 54 -1.34 -11.34 -4.82
CA THR A 54 -1.79 -12.70 -4.56
C THR A 54 -3.24 -12.79 -4.98
N VAL A 55 -3.62 -13.92 -5.56
CA VAL A 55 -5.02 -14.17 -5.95
C VAL A 55 -5.39 -15.54 -5.40
N LEU A 56 -6.58 -15.64 -4.83
CA LEU A 56 -7.12 -16.92 -4.40
C LEU A 56 -7.49 -17.73 -5.65
N LEU A 57 -6.93 -18.92 -5.81
CA LEU A 57 -7.18 -19.76 -6.98
C LEU A 57 -8.67 -20.09 -7.12
N ASP A 58 -9.37 -20.29 -6.01
CA ASP A 58 -10.81 -20.52 -5.99
C ASP A 58 -11.60 -19.31 -6.48
N ALA A 59 -11.15 -18.08 -6.21
CA ALA A 59 -11.80 -16.88 -6.73
C ALA A 59 -11.62 -16.75 -8.25
N VAL A 60 -10.48 -17.21 -8.79
CA VAL A 60 -10.23 -17.27 -10.25
C VAL A 60 -11.03 -18.40 -10.90
N SER A 61 -11.18 -19.52 -10.18
CA SER A 61 -11.89 -20.71 -10.65
C SER A 61 -13.41 -20.62 -10.44
N CYS A 62 -13.92 -19.45 -10.03
CA CYS A 62 -15.31 -19.20 -9.68
C CYS A 62 -15.90 -20.19 -8.64
N ARG A 63 -15.09 -20.55 -7.64
CA ARG A 63 -15.45 -21.49 -6.57
C ARG A 63 -15.68 -20.81 -5.22
N VAL A 64 -15.65 -19.48 -5.17
CA VAL A 64 -16.02 -18.74 -3.96
C VAL A 64 -17.49 -18.36 -4.09
N PRO A 65 -18.40 -19.06 -3.40
CA PRO A 65 -19.82 -18.77 -3.51
C PRO A 65 -20.09 -17.31 -3.15
N LEU A 66 -21.14 -16.73 -3.72
CA LEU A 66 -21.53 -15.31 -3.56
C LEU A 66 -20.57 -14.32 -4.24
N VAL A 67 -19.26 -14.40 -4.01
CA VAL A 67 -18.27 -13.47 -4.58
C VAL A 67 -18.05 -13.72 -6.07
N SER A 68 -18.10 -14.99 -6.51
CA SER A 68 -17.89 -15.38 -7.91
C SER A 68 -19.17 -15.57 -8.71
N ASP A 69 -20.30 -15.87 -8.04
CA ASP A 69 -21.55 -16.27 -8.73
C ASP A 69 -22.39 -15.08 -9.21
N ILE A 70 -22.32 -13.96 -8.49
CA ILE A 70 -23.04 -12.72 -8.80
C ILE A 70 -22.09 -11.52 -8.74
N PRO A 71 -22.34 -10.44 -9.50
CA PRO A 71 -21.54 -9.22 -9.43
C PRO A 71 -21.49 -8.67 -8.00
N THR A 72 -20.38 -8.89 -7.31
CA THR A 72 -20.20 -8.55 -5.89
C THR A 72 -19.13 -7.48 -5.72
N ILE A 73 -19.45 -6.45 -4.94
CA ILE A 73 -18.51 -5.40 -4.52
C ILE A 73 -18.22 -5.54 -3.02
N ILE A 74 -16.95 -5.44 -2.64
CA ILE A 74 -16.50 -5.54 -1.25
C ILE A 74 -16.02 -4.16 -0.80
N PHE A 75 -16.62 -3.63 0.26
CA PHE A 75 -16.22 -2.36 0.89
C PHE A 75 -15.47 -2.62 2.18
N GLY A 76 -14.43 -1.82 2.44
CA GLY A 76 -13.74 -1.76 3.73
C GLY A 76 -13.74 -0.32 4.24
N ALA A 77 -14.07 -0.12 5.50
CA ALA A 77 -14.05 1.19 6.16
C ALA A 77 -13.24 1.09 7.45
N ASP A 78 -12.46 2.12 7.72
CA ASP A 78 -11.61 2.23 8.91
C ASP A 78 -11.75 3.64 9.52
N VAL A 79 -11.69 3.75 10.85
CA VAL A 79 -11.74 5.02 11.58
C VAL A 79 -10.48 5.13 12.42
N THR A 80 -9.64 6.11 12.09
CA THR A 80 -8.46 6.45 12.88
C THR A 80 -8.73 7.73 13.66
N HIS A 81 -8.60 7.67 14.99
CA HIS A 81 -8.62 8.86 15.84
C HIS A 81 -7.20 9.42 15.98
N PRO A 82 -7.01 10.75 15.96
CA PRO A 82 -5.70 11.35 16.26
C PRO A 82 -5.29 11.01 17.69
N GLU A 83 -3.97 10.95 17.94
CA GLU A 83 -3.46 10.85 19.31
C GLU A 83 -3.93 12.06 20.12
N ASN A 84 -4.38 11.82 21.36
CA ASN A 84 -4.77 12.90 22.27
C ASN A 84 -3.51 13.73 22.56
N GLY A 85 -3.52 14.99 22.11
CA GLY A 85 -2.42 15.91 22.33
C GLY A 85 -2.10 16.03 23.81
N GLU A 86 -0.83 15.81 24.15
CA GLU A 86 -0.25 16.32 25.38
C GLU A 86 -0.12 17.84 25.18
N ASP A 87 -1.17 18.58 25.52
CA ASP A 87 -1.07 20.02 25.72
C ASP A 87 -0.31 20.25 27.03
N SER A 88 1.00 20.48 26.97
CA SER A 88 1.82 21.10 28.04
C SER A 88 3.03 21.83 27.45
#